data_AF-A0A1C6TFY8-F1
#
_entry.id   AF-A0A1C6TFY8-F1
#
_cell.length_a   1.000
_cell.length_b   1.000
_cell.length_c   1.000
_cell.angle_alpha   90.00
_cell.angle_beta   90.00
_cell.angle_gamma   90.00
#
_symmetry.space_group_name_H-M   'P 1'
#
loop_
_entity.id
_entity.type
_entity.pdbx_description
1 polymer ?
#
loop_
_entity_poly.entity_id
_entity_poly.type
_entity_poly.pdbx_seq_one_letter_code
_entity_poly.pdbx_strand_id
1 'polypeptide(L)'
;MFPSTSRDTGREPWADDPSAGPSGPARGYPPAPRTGPADEEGERPERKGPRRLRKGGPGRRPDDESDEEPEEEVPPVPVRRPLALTVAGFAALLGVGLVLGAQTSGPGHRLPFAAIIFGVQLLFVLAWTMAMRPPALLVVALVSAATAVIADVAAVQSDIAGLAPLGYAAAAGLLLAVLGQLVRRVDRVRVTDSLGGTLLIVVGVVAFATLIVLSRIPKGTQAITVCLTAAGVALLVARLTDAVAPWPRLAPQVPRGATGVVAGAMIGTLTSAVLGSYLVGFTPTSAALVGVVSAATAVLADLAVGYAEAGRLMAGEPPTMWVARHMQGPLGGFALAAPAAYAMCVLFL
;
A
#
# COMPACT_ATOMS: atom_id res chain seq x y z
N MET A 1 -54.53 20.33 -20.87
CA MET A 1 -55.15 21.62 -20.49
C MET A 1 -56.01 21.37 -19.27
N PHE A 2 -55.48 21.62 -18.07
CA PHE A 2 -56.20 21.49 -16.81
C PHE A 2 -55.91 22.76 -15.98
N PRO A 3 -56.95 23.43 -15.44
CA PRO A 3 -56.78 24.72 -14.79
C PRO A 3 -56.48 24.61 -13.28
N SER A 4 -55.72 25.61 -12.82
CA SER A 4 -55.73 26.33 -11.53
C SER A 4 -57.09 26.32 -10.77
N THR A 5 -57.23 26.50 -9.45
CA THR A 5 -56.58 27.38 -8.44
C THR A 5 -57.25 27.06 -7.07
N SER A 6 -56.52 26.96 -5.95
CA SER A 6 -56.34 27.96 -4.86
C SER A 6 -57.48 28.15 -3.81
N ARG A 7 -57.10 27.84 -2.55
CA ARG A 7 -57.35 28.47 -1.22
C ARG A 7 -58.71 29.11 -0.85
N ASP A 8 -59.22 28.68 0.31
CA ASP A 8 -59.66 29.53 1.44
C ASP A 8 -59.68 28.68 2.73
N THR A 9 -58.88 28.98 3.77
CA THR A 9 -59.12 29.84 4.95
C THR A 9 -60.37 29.50 5.79
N GLY A 10 -60.17 29.25 7.09
CA GLY A 10 -61.25 29.02 8.05
C GLY A 10 -60.72 28.65 9.43
N ARG A 11 -60.93 29.55 10.39
CA ARG A 11 -60.28 29.68 11.70
C ARG A 11 -61.21 29.17 12.82
N GLU A 12 -60.65 28.40 13.77
CA GLU A 12 -60.98 28.28 15.22
C GLU A 12 -62.37 27.74 15.68
N PRO A 13 -62.52 27.07 16.86
CA PRO A 13 -62.18 27.65 18.17
C PRO A 13 -61.59 26.73 19.26
N TRP A 14 -60.93 27.40 20.22
CA TRP A 14 -60.55 26.93 21.55
C TRP A 14 -61.77 26.57 22.44
N ALA A 15 -61.57 25.62 23.35
CA ALA A 15 -62.33 25.46 24.58
C ALA A 15 -61.36 25.08 25.73
N ASP A 16 -61.56 25.73 26.87
CA ASP A 16 -60.70 25.77 28.05
C ASP A 16 -60.89 24.58 29.03
N ASP A 17 -59.77 24.18 29.66
CA ASP A 17 -59.52 23.74 31.06
C ASP A 17 -60.21 22.51 31.72
N PRO A 18 -59.71 21.98 32.88
CA PRO A 18 -58.32 21.77 33.32
C PRO A 18 -58.08 20.43 34.11
N SER A 19 -56.87 19.87 34.16
CA SER A 19 -56.39 19.07 35.33
C SER A 19 -54.86 18.90 35.43
N ALA A 20 -54.27 19.65 36.36
CA ALA A 20 -53.17 19.35 37.30
C ALA A 20 -52.11 18.24 37.04
N GLY A 21 -50.82 18.62 37.10
CA GLY A 21 -49.75 17.81 37.72
C GLY A 21 -48.34 18.02 37.13
N PRO A 22 -47.26 18.24 37.93
CA PRO A 22 -46.16 19.13 37.55
C PRO A 22 -44.84 18.41 37.24
N SER A 23 -44.04 18.94 36.31
CA SER A 23 -42.56 19.02 36.42
C SER A 23 -41.88 19.56 35.15
N GLY A 24 -41.16 20.69 35.32
CA GLY A 24 -40.04 21.07 34.46
C GLY A 24 -40.23 22.38 33.68
N PRO A 25 -39.52 23.47 34.01
CA PRO A 25 -39.41 24.60 33.12
C PRO A 25 -38.35 24.35 32.04
N ALA A 26 -38.65 24.92 30.88
CA ALA A 26 -37.97 24.81 29.62
C ALA A 26 -36.72 25.70 29.47
N ARG A 27 -36.03 25.43 28.37
CA ARG A 27 -34.95 26.17 27.70
C ARG A 27 -34.98 27.71 27.85
N GLY A 28 -33.78 28.26 28.05
CA GLY A 28 -33.22 29.29 27.16
C GLY A 28 -33.19 30.72 27.68
N TYR A 29 -32.06 31.12 28.31
CA TYR A 29 -31.47 32.46 28.25
C TYR A 29 -29.97 32.36 28.58
N PRO A 30 -29.06 33.10 27.90
CA PRO A 30 -27.63 33.09 28.21
C PRO A 30 -27.33 33.94 29.46
N PRO A 31 -26.43 33.51 30.37
CA PRO A 31 -26.11 34.34 31.53
C PRO A 31 -25.16 35.49 31.18
N ALA A 32 -25.51 36.68 31.65
CA ALA A 32 -24.70 37.89 31.69
C ALA A 32 -23.47 37.73 32.60
N PRO A 33 -22.40 38.54 32.43
CA PRO A 33 -21.17 38.41 33.21
C PRO A 33 -21.38 38.91 34.63
N ARG A 34 -21.18 38.03 35.62
CA ARG A 34 -21.18 38.38 37.04
C ARG A 34 -19.88 39.07 37.43
N THR A 35 -19.99 40.36 37.69
CA THR A 35 -19.14 41.13 38.59
C THR A 35 -19.38 40.68 40.03
N GLY A 36 -18.32 40.32 40.75
CA GLY A 36 -18.29 40.03 42.18
C GLY A 36 -16.88 40.23 42.73
N PRO A 37 -16.71 40.59 44.02
CA PRO A 37 -15.73 41.56 44.47
C PRO A 37 -14.42 40.99 45.00
N ALA A 38 -13.50 41.93 45.20
CA ALA A 38 -12.12 41.85 45.65
C ALA A 38 -11.89 40.97 46.89
N ASP A 39 -10.75 40.28 46.89
CA ASP A 39 -9.84 40.25 48.02
C ASP A 39 -8.39 40.31 47.51
N GLU A 40 -7.62 41.13 48.21
CA GLU A 40 -6.26 41.57 47.94
C GLU A 40 -5.26 40.52 48.41
N GLU A 41 -4.30 40.14 47.55
CA GLU A 41 -2.93 39.86 47.99
C GLU A 41 -2.00 39.91 46.77
N GLY A 42 -0.96 40.72 46.88
CA GLY A 42 -0.24 41.29 45.75
C GLY A 42 0.79 40.36 45.12
N GLU A 43 1.05 40.59 43.83
CA GLU A 43 2.40 40.84 43.32
C GLU A 43 2.32 41.47 41.91
N ARG A 44 3.14 42.51 41.69
CA ARG A 44 3.10 43.43 40.53
C ARG A 44 3.66 42.78 39.26
N PRO A 45 3.13 43.07 38.06
CA PRO A 45 3.77 42.69 36.81
C PRO A 45 4.85 43.72 36.41
N GLU A 46 6.13 43.35 36.49
CA GLU A 46 7.22 44.13 35.93
C GLU A 46 7.15 44.14 34.39
N ARG A 47 6.80 45.30 33.82
CA ARG A 47 7.13 45.68 32.46
C ARG A 47 8.66 45.70 32.28
N LYS A 48 9.21 44.84 31.42
CA LYS A 48 10.57 45.00 30.88
C LYS A 48 10.53 45.14 29.36
N GLY A 49 10.87 46.34 28.91
CA GLY A 49 11.11 46.68 27.51
C GLY A 49 12.39 46.05 26.93
N PRO A 50 12.70 46.33 25.66
CA PRO A 50 13.67 45.57 24.88
C PRO A 50 15.10 45.98 25.22
N ARG A 51 15.90 45.04 25.74
CA ARG A 51 17.34 45.23 25.97
C ARG A 51 18.19 44.51 24.92
N ARG A 52 18.67 45.34 24.00
CA ARG A 52 20.02 45.40 23.39
C ARG A 52 20.89 44.12 23.44
N LEU A 53 21.35 43.75 22.24
CA LEU A 53 22.57 43.01 21.93
C LEU A 53 23.68 43.18 22.97
N ARG A 54 24.07 42.09 23.63
CA ARG A 54 25.31 41.99 24.38
C ARG A 54 26.18 40.87 23.79
N LYS A 55 27.20 41.33 23.08
CA LYS A 55 28.40 40.60 22.65
C LYS A 55 29.21 40.16 23.88
N GLY A 56 29.62 38.89 23.89
CA GLY A 56 30.67 38.36 24.78
C GLY A 56 30.17 37.62 26.02
N GLY A 57 30.10 36.28 25.93
CA GLY A 57 30.01 35.34 27.06
C GLY A 57 31.14 34.30 26.95
N PRO A 58 31.68 33.79 28.08
CA PRO A 58 32.97 33.12 28.15
C PRO A 58 32.93 31.63 27.76
N GLY A 59 34.13 31.06 27.62
CA GLY A 59 34.47 29.76 27.05
C GLY A 59 33.55 28.59 27.40
N ARG A 60 33.17 27.87 26.33
CA ARG A 60 32.49 26.58 26.34
C ARG A 60 33.34 25.56 27.10
N ARG A 61 32.83 25.11 28.24
CA ARG A 61 33.35 23.97 29.01
C ARG A 61 32.96 22.68 28.26
N PRO A 62 33.86 21.70 28.07
CA PRO A 62 33.55 20.47 27.37
C PRO A 62 33.01 19.43 28.37
N ASP A 63 31.85 19.69 28.98
CA ASP A 63 31.15 18.73 29.87
C ASP A 63 29.62 18.91 29.75
N ASP A 64 29.10 19.14 28.52
CA ASP A 64 27.70 18.82 28.20
C ASP A 64 27.74 17.41 27.59
N GLU A 65 27.88 16.41 28.46
CA GLU A 65 27.32 15.10 28.15
C GLU A 65 25.83 15.34 27.96
N SER A 66 25.39 15.31 26.71
CA SER A 66 23.98 15.24 26.38
C SER A 66 23.39 14.08 27.19
N ASP A 67 22.51 14.41 28.14
CA ASP A 67 21.53 13.49 28.68
C ASP A 67 20.71 12.97 27.48
N GLU A 68 21.24 11.95 26.79
CA GLU A 68 20.46 11.11 25.90
C GLU A 68 19.42 10.44 26.79
N GLU A 69 18.20 10.99 26.78
CA GLU A 69 17.03 10.32 27.36
C GLU A 69 17.08 8.86 26.90
N PRO A 70 17.11 7.88 27.82
CA PRO A 70 17.31 6.49 27.45
C PRO A 70 16.25 6.11 26.42
N GLU A 71 16.69 5.72 25.22
CA GLU A 71 15.80 5.27 24.14
C GLU A 71 14.79 4.29 24.74
N GLU A 72 13.53 4.72 24.80
CA GLU A 72 12.45 3.93 25.38
C GLU A 72 12.39 2.59 24.62
N GLU A 73 12.82 1.51 25.27
CA GLU A 73 13.05 0.21 24.63
C GLU A 73 11.69 -0.38 24.20
N VAL A 74 11.25 -0.02 22.98
CA VAL A 74 9.94 -0.40 22.46
C VAL A 74 9.89 -1.93 22.38
N PRO A 75 8.94 -2.59 23.07
CA PRO A 75 8.91 -4.03 23.13
C PRO A 75 8.74 -4.63 21.73
N PRO A 76 9.56 -5.63 21.36
CA PRO A 76 9.56 -6.19 20.02
C PRO A 76 8.21 -6.83 19.68
N VAL A 77 7.65 -6.50 18.51
CA VAL A 77 6.39 -7.11 18.05
C VAL A 77 6.57 -8.64 17.94
N PRO A 78 5.66 -9.46 18.50
CA PRO A 78 5.78 -10.91 18.47
C PRO A 78 5.48 -11.46 17.07
N VAL A 79 6.34 -12.36 16.59
CA VAL A 79 6.11 -13.07 15.32
C VAL A 79 5.10 -14.18 15.54
N ARG A 80 3.95 -14.09 14.86
CA ARG A 80 2.94 -15.16 14.86
C ARG A 80 3.33 -16.21 13.82
N ARG A 81 3.94 -17.32 14.25
CA ARG A 81 4.34 -18.44 13.37
C ARG A 81 3.28 -18.92 12.36
N PRO A 82 2.02 -19.19 12.73
CA PRO A 82 1.02 -19.66 11.76
C PRO A 82 0.76 -18.63 10.66
N LEU A 83 0.85 -17.34 11.01
CA LEU A 83 0.65 -16.25 10.08
C LEU A 83 1.78 -16.20 9.04
N ALA A 84 3.03 -16.27 9.50
CA ALA A 84 4.19 -16.31 8.62
C ALA A 84 4.10 -17.50 7.63
N LEU A 85 3.67 -18.67 8.12
CA LEU A 85 3.44 -19.85 7.28
C LEU A 85 2.33 -19.64 6.24
N THR A 86 1.21 -19.01 6.59
CA THR A 86 0.14 -18.71 5.62
C THR A 86 0.59 -17.75 4.51
N VAL A 87 1.39 -16.74 4.85
CA VAL A 87 1.97 -15.80 3.86
C VAL A 87 2.96 -16.53 2.97
N ALA A 88 3.80 -17.39 3.55
CA ALA A 88 4.76 -18.20 2.81
C ALA A 88 4.05 -19.13 1.81
N GLY A 89 2.99 -19.81 2.26
CA GLY A 89 2.15 -20.65 1.42
C GLY A 89 1.46 -19.86 0.30
N PHE A 90 0.93 -18.68 0.60
CA PHE A 90 0.34 -17.80 -0.42
C PHE A 90 1.38 -17.35 -1.47
N ALA A 91 2.58 -16.95 -1.05
CA ALA A 91 3.65 -16.57 -1.97
C ALA A 91 4.07 -17.73 -2.89
N ALA A 92 4.18 -18.95 -2.33
CA ALA A 92 4.48 -20.15 -3.11
C ALA A 92 3.36 -20.47 -4.11
N LEU A 93 2.09 -20.45 -3.68
CA LEU A 93 0.94 -20.69 -4.56
C LEU A 93 0.83 -19.65 -5.67
N LEU A 94 1.07 -18.37 -5.36
CA LEU A 94 1.07 -17.29 -6.33
C LEU A 94 2.18 -17.48 -7.37
N GLY A 95 3.40 -17.78 -6.92
CA GLY A 95 4.53 -18.06 -7.81
C GLY A 95 4.27 -19.25 -8.73
N VAL A 96 3.83 -20.38 -8.16
CA VAL A 96 3.48 -21.60 -8.93
C VAL A 96 2.35 -21.32 -9.91
N GLY A 97 1.28 -20.64 -9.48
CA GLY A 97 0.14 -20.30 -10.33
C GLY A 97 0.53 -19.42 -11.52
N LEU A 98 1.38 -18.41 -11.30
CA LEU A 98 1.89 -17.54 -12.36
C LEU A 98 2.80 -18.29 -13.34
N VAL A 99 3.70 -19.14 -12.84
CA VAL A 99 4.59 -19.95 -13.69
C VAL A 99 3.80 -20.96 -14.51
N LEU A 100 2.86 -21.70 -13.91
CA LEU A 100 2.01 -22.64 -14.64
C LEU A 100 1.10 -21.93 -15.65
N GLY A 101 0.58 -20.74 -15.31
CA GLY A 101 -0.16 -19.89 -16.24
C GLY A 101 0.67 -19.51 -17.47
N ALA A 102 1.93 -19.11 -17.25
CA ALA A 102 2.84 -18.77 -18.34
C ALA A 102 3.17 -19.99 -19.22
N GLN A 103 3.38 -21.17 -18.62
CA GLN A 103 3.70 -22.40 -19.35
C GLN A 103 2.52 -22.96 -20.15
N THR A 104 1.29 -22.68 -19.73
CA THR A 104 0.06 -23.06 -20.47
C THR A 104 -0.30 -22.08 -21.59
N SER A 105 0.43 -20.97 -21.70
CA SER A 105 0.27 -19.95 -22.75
C SER A 105 0.99 -20.33 -24.03
N GLY A 106 0.47 -21.33 -24.73
CA GLY A 106 0.98 -21.68 -26.06
C GLY A 106 0.77 -20.56 -27.08
N PRO A 107 1.49 -20.59 -28.23
CA PRO A 107 1.22 -19.70 -29.35
C PRO A 107 -0.27 -19.79 -29.75
N GLY A 108 -0.98 -18.65 -29.69
CA GLY A 108 -2.42 -18.56 -30.00
C GLY A 108 -3.38 -18.75 -28.82
N HIS A 109 -2.94 -19.27 -27.67
CA HIS A 109 -3.79 -19.50 -26.48
C HIS A 109 -3.35 -18.62 -25.30
N ARG A 110 -3.37 -17.30 -25.49
CA ARG A 110 -2.87 -16.31 -24.51
C ARG A 110 -3.92 -15.87 -23.48
N LEU A 111 -5.20 -16.06 -23.82
CA LEU A 111 -6.33 -15.66 -22.97
C LEU A 111 -6.33 -16.32 -21.58
N PRO A 112 -5.98 -17.61 -21.41
CA PRO A 112 -5.94 -18.23 -20.09
C PRO A 112 -4.96 -17.53 -19.14
N PHE A 113 -3.76 -17.19 -19.60
CA PHE A 113 -2.79 -16.50 -18.75
C PHE A 113 -3.14 -15.04 -18.51
N ALA A 114 -3.68 -14.34 -19.52
CA ALA A 114 -4.25 -13.02 -19.28
C ALA A 114 -5.36 -13.07 -18.22
N ALA A 115 -6.22 -14.09 -18.22
CA ALA A 115 -7.25 -14.27 -17.19
C ALA A 115 -6.66 -14.54 -15.80
N ILE A 116 -5.56 -15.31 -15.70
CA ILE A 116 -4.84 -15.53 -14.44
C ILE A 116 -4.23 -14.21 -13.94
N ILE A 117 -3.57 -13.46 -14.83
CA ILE A 117 -2.97 -12.15 -14.51
C ILE A 117 -4.04 -11.17 -14.06
N PHE A 118 -5.18 -11.11 -14.76
CA PHE A 118 -6.32 -10.30 -14.37
C PHE A 118 -6.85 -10.67 -12.98
N GLY A 119 -6.96 -11.96 -12.68
CA GLY A 119 -7.32 -12.44 -11.34
C GLY A 119 -6.34 -11.94 -10.26
N VAL A 120 -5.03 -12.01 -10.52
CA VAL A 120 -4.00 -11.51 -9.62
C VAL A 120 -4.05 -9.99 -9.48
N GLN A 121 -4.31 -9.25 -10.55
CA GLN A 121 -4.51 -7.80 -10.52
C GLN A 121 -5.72 -7.42 -9.66
N LEU A 122 -6.85 -8.14 -9.77
CA LEU A 122 -8.01 -7.89 -8.92
C LEU A 122 -7.71 -8.17 -7.45
N LEU A 123 -6.97 -9.25 -7.14
CA LEU A 123 -6.49 -9.51 -5.78
C LEU A 123 -5.56 -8.40 -5.29
N PHE A 124 -4.69 -7.87 -6.14
CA PHE A 124 -3.83 -6.73 -5.84
C PHE A 124 -4.67 -5.47 -5.54
N VAL A 125 -5.59 -5.09 -6.41
CA VAL A 125 -6.49 -3.94 -6.19
C VAL A 125 -7.24 -4.10 -4.87
N LEU A 126 -7.82 -5.27 -4.61
CA LEU A 126 -8.57 -5.52 -3.37
C LEU A 126 -7.67 -5.43 -2.13
N ALA A 127 -6.50 -6.08 -2.13
CA ALA A 127 -5.59 -6.08 -1.00
C ALA A 127 -5.10 -4.66 -0.67
N TRP A 128 -4.70 -3.89 -1.69
CA TRP A 128 -4.15 -2.55 -1.49
C TRP A 128 -5.21 -1.50 -1.18
N THR A 129 -6.40 -1.56 -1.78
CA THR A 129 -7.50 -0.65 -1.44
C THR A 129 -8.03 -0.88 -0.02
N MET A 130 -8.12 -2.14 0.43
CA MET A 130 -8.53 -2.48 1.80
C MET A 130 -7.50 -2.06 2.84
N ALA A 131 -6.21 -2.06 2.48
CA ALA A 131 -5.14 -1.68 3.37
C ALA A 131 -4.97 -0.15 3.46
N MET A 132 -4.94 0.54 2.32
CA MET A 132 -4.75 2.00 2.27
C MET A 132 -6.03 2.78 2.61
N ARG A 133 -7.20 2.14 2.50
CA ARG A 133 -8.54 2.74 2.73
C ARG A 133 -8.66 4.15 2.14
N PRO A 134 -8.42 4.33 0.83
CA PRO A 134 -8.46 5.65 0.24
C PRO A 134 -9.87 6.26 0.42
N PRO A 135 -9.98 7.60 0.56
CA PRO A 135 -11.24 8.27 0.85
C PRO A 135 -12.33 7.99 -0.19
N ALA A 136 -11.95 7.62 -1.41
CA ALA A 136 -12.82 7.20 -2.50
C ALA A 136 -12.59 5.74 -2.90
N LEU A 137 -12.65 4.81 -1.94
CA LEU A 137 -12.38 3.37 -2.13
C LEU A 137 -13.02 2.79 -3.39
N LEU A 138 -14.34 2.98 -3.59
CA LEU A 138 -15.03 2.43 -4.77
C LEU A 138 -14.52 3.02 -6.09
N VAL A 139 -14.27 4.33 -6.12
CA VAL A 139 -13.76 4.99 -7.34
C VAL A 139 -12.36 4.49 -7.65
N VAL A 140 -11.48 4.44 -6.65
CA VAL A 140 -10.11 3.93 -6.82
C VAL A 140 -10.13 2.47 -7.28
N ALA A 141 -10.94 1.62 -6.63
CA ALA A 141 -11.05 0.20 -7.00
C ALA A 141 -11.56 0.02 -8.44
N LEU A 142 -12.63 0.74 -8.83
CA LEU A 142 -13.20 0.65 -10.18
C LEU A 142 -12.23 1.18 -11.24
N VAL A 143 -11.56 2.32 -10.99
CA VAL A 143 -10.58 2.88 -11.94
C VAL A 143 -9.39 1.94 -12.08
N SER A 144 -8.87 1.39 -10.98
CA SER A 144 -7.75 0.45 -11.04
C SER A 144 -8.13 -0.86 -11.72
N ALA A 145 -9.34 -1.39 -11.47
CA ALA A 145 -9.83 -2.57 -12.17
C ALA A 145 -10.06 -2.31 -13.67
N ALA A 146 -10.60 -1.14 -14.04
CA ALA A 146 -10.71 -0.75 -15.44
C ALA A 146 -9.32 -0.61 -16.10
N THR A 147 -8.36 -0.05 -15.38
CA THR A 147 -6.97 0.05 -15.85
C THR A 147 -6.35 -1.33 -16.06
N ALA A 148 -6.64 -2.29 -15.17
CA ALA A 148 -6.26 -3.69 -15.32
C ALA A 148 -6.77 -4.28 -16.63
N VAL A 149 -8.07 -4.14 -16.91
CA VAL A 149 -8.69 -4.58 -18.16
C VAL A 149 -8.02 -3.94 -19.37
N ILE A 150 -7.83 -2.62 -19.36
CA ILE A 150 -7.20 -1.88 -20.47
C ILE A 150 -5.78 -2.37 -20.70
N ALA A 151 -4.99 -2.53 -19.63
CA ALA A 151 -3.61 -2.98 -19.69
C ALA A 151 -3.51 -4.40 -20.26
N ASP A 152 -4.36 -5.33 -19.80
CA ASP A 152 -4.37 -6.72 -20.25
C ASP A 152 -4.84 -6.85 -21.69
N VAL A 153 -5.92 -6.15 -22.06
CA VAL A 153 -6.41 -6.08 -23.44
C VAL A 153 -5.33 -5.53 -24.36
N ALA A 154 -4.68 -4.43 -23.99
CA ALA A 154 -3.58 -3.86 -24.75
C ALA A 154 -2.40 -4.83 -24.86
N ALA A 155 -2.02 -5.51 -23.77
CA ALA A 155 -0.92 -6.49 -23.78
C ALA A 155 -1.21 -7.71 -24.66
N VAL A 156 -2.48 -8.14 -24.75
CA VAL A 156 -2.91 -9.26 -25.60
C VAL A 156 -3.02 -8.84 -27.07
N GLN A 157 -3.63 -7.69 -27.36
CA GLN A 157 -4.02 -7.28 -28.71
C GLN A 157 -2.96 -6.49 -29.47
N SER A 158 -2.01 -5.84 -28.80
CA SER A 158 -1.01 -5.01 -29.50
C SER A 158 -0.19 -5.86 -30.46
N ASP A 159 -0.03 -5.45 -31.71
CA ASP A 159 0.76 -6.21 -32.69
C ASP A 159 2.22 -6.36 -32.27
N ILE A 160 2.80 -5.26 -31.77
CA ILE A 160 4.17 -5.21 -31.27
C ILE A 160 4.15 -5.54 -29.77
N ALA A 161 4.94 -6.53 -29.36
CA ALA A 161 5.16 -6.87 -27.96
C ALA A 161 6.10 -5.83 -27.31
N GLY A 162 5.54 -4.69 -26.92
CA GLY A 162 6.28 -3.60 -26.27
C GLY A 162 5.52 -3.01 -25.08
N LEU A 163 6.20 -2.19 -24.28
CA LEU A 163 5.63 -1.57 -23.08
C LEU A 163 4.84 -0.28 -23.35
N ALA A 164 4.95 0.31 -24.54
CA ALA A 164 4.28 1.58 -24.85
C ALA A 164 2.75 1.55 -24.60
N PRO A 165 2.00 0.50 -25.00
CA PRO A 165 0.57 0.39 -24.69
C PRO A 165 0.27 0.35 -23.18
N LEU A 166 1.14 -0.29 -22.40
CA LEU A 166 1.03 -0.32 -20.94
C LEU A 166 1.29 1.06 -20.31
N GLY A 167 2.23 1.81 -20.86
CA GLY A 167 2.49 3.20 -20.47
C GLY A 167 1.26 4.10 -20.69
N TYR A 168 0.58 3.95 -21.82
CA TYR A 168 -0.68 4.66 -22.08
C TYR A 168 -1.79 4.22 -21.13
N ALA A 169 -1.90 2.93 -20.80
CA ALA A 169 -2.87 2.43 -19.82
C ALA A 169 -2.61 3.01 -18.42
N ALA A 170 -1.35 3.07 -17.98
CA ALA A 170 -0.97 3.69 -16.71
C ALA A 170 -1.33 5.19 -16.66
N ALA A 171 -0.99 5.93 -17.72
CA ALA A 171 -1.32 7.35 -17.82
C ALA A 171 -2.84 7.59 -17.82
N ALA A 172 -3.59 6.82 -18.59
CA ALA A 172 -5.05 6.89 -18.63
C ALA A 172 -5.68 6.56 -17.26
N GLY A 173 -5.22 5.50 -16.61
CA GLY A 173 -5.68 5.11 -15.26
C GLY A 173 -5.43 6.20 -14.22
N LEU A 174 -4.25 6.82 -14.26
CA LEU A 174 -3.92 7.95 -13.37
C LEU A 174 -4.81 9.16 -13.64
N LEU A 175 -5.02 9.53 -14.91
CA LEU A 175 -5.90 10.65 -15.28
C LEU A 175 -7.34 10.40 -14.83
N LEU A 176 -7.86 9.19 -15.03
CA LEU A 176 -9.20 8.81 -14.58
C LEU A 176 -9.33 8.83 -13.06
N ALA A 177 -8.29 8.42 -12.34
CA ALA A 177 -8.25 8.50 -10.88
C ALA A 177 -8.30 9.95 -10.39
N VAL A 178 -7.50 10.83 -10.98
CA VAL A 178 -7.49 12.27 -10.67
C VAL A 178 -8.86 12.89 -10.97
N LEU A 179 -9.44 12.62 -12.14
CA LEU A 179 -10.77 13.12 -12.50
C LEU A 179 -11.85 12.61 -11.55
N GLY A 180 -11.82 11.32 -11.19
CA GLY A 180 -12.73 10.73 -10.23
C GLY A 180 -12.64 11.35 -8.83
N GLN A 181 -11.43 11.77 -8.43
CA GLN A 181 -11.21 12.52 -7.20
C GLN A 181 -11.69 13.98 -7.29
N LEU A 182 -11.57 14.64 -8.46
CA LEU A 182 -12.01 16.03 -8.66
C LEU A 182 -13.54 16.19 -8.71
N VAL A 183 -14.25 15.22 -9.31
CA VAL A 183 -15.72 15.23 -9.39
C VAL A 183 -16.36 15.12 -8.01
N ARG A 184 -15.70 14.44 -7.07
CA ARG A 184 -16.15 14.34 -5.70
C ARG A 184 -15.53 15.49 -4.91
N ARG A 185 -16.33 16.37 -4.32
CA ARG A 185 -15.84 17.45 -3.43
C ARG A 185 -15.19 16.84 -2.18
N VAL A 186 -13.91 16.47 -2.28
CA VAL A 186 -13.13 15.91 -1.17
C VAL A 186 -12.33 17.03 -0.50
N ASP A 187 -12.17 16.95 0.81
CA ASP A 187 -11.31 17.84 1.59
C ASP A 187 -9.89 17.85 1.01
N ARG A 188 -9.44 19.04 0.61
CA ARG A 188 -8.15 19.26 -0.08
C ARG A 188 -6.93 18.74 0.70
N VAL A 189 -7.07 18.54 2.01
CA VAL A 189 -6.02 18.12 2.94
C VAL A 189 -5.59 16.66 2.72
N ARG A 190 -6.41 15.80 2.11
CA ARG A 190 -6.11 14.36 1.92
C ARG A 190 -5.82 13.95 0.47
N VAL A 191 -5.63 14.93 -0.43
CA VAL A 191 -5.50 14.67 -1.88
C VAL A 191 -4.19 13.99 -2.19
N THR A 192 -3.07 14.43 -1.60
CA THR A 192 -1.73 13.85 -1.83
C THR A 192 -1.65 12.39 -1.38
N ASP A 193 -2.13 12.06 -0.18
CA ASP A 193 -2.14 10.66 0.30
C ASP A 193 -3.02 9.76 -0.56
N SER A 194 -4.19 10.27 -0.97
CA SER A 194 -5.11 9.55 -1.85
C SER A 194 -4.52 9.32 -3.25
N LEU A 195 -3.77 10.29 -3.78
CA LEU A 195 -3.08 10.17 -5.07
C LEU A 195 -1.92 9.18 -4.99
N GLY A 196 -1.10 9.23 -3.93
CA GLY A 196 0.02 8.31 -3.75
C GLY A 196 -0.45 6.84 -3.70
N GLY A 197 -1.49 6.56 -2.89
CA GLY A 197 -2.07 5.22 -2.83
C GLY A 197 -2.70 4.77 -4.15
N THR A 198 -3.39 5.66 -4.86
CA THR A 198 -4.00 5.32 -6.16
C THR A 198 -2.93 5.07 -7.23
N LEU A 199 -1.89 5.89 -7.29
CA LEU A 199 -0.77 5.72 -8.20
C LEU A 199 -0.07 4.38 -7.98
N LEU A 200 0.20 4.02 -6.72
CA LEU A 200 0.77 2.72 -6.37
C LEU A 200 -0.10 1.57 -6.90
N ILE A 201 -1.42 1.65 -6.70
CA ILE A 201 -2.34 0.60 -7.16
C ILE A 201 -2.32 0.49 -8.69
N VAL A 202 -2.45 1.63 -9.39
CA VAL A 202 -2.44 1.68 -10.86
C VAL A 202 -1.13 1.13 -11.42
N VAL A 203 0.01 1.59 -10.90
CA VAL A 203 1.34 1.13 -11.33
C VAL A 203 1.51 -0.37 -11.07
N GLY A 204 1.10 -0.86 -9.89
CA GLY A 204 1.22 -2.28 -9.56
C GLY A 204 0.38 -3.19 -10.47
N VAL A 205 -0.84 -2.77 -10.81
CA VAL A 205 -1.70 -3.48 -11.77
C VAL A 205 -1.07 -3.53 -13.16
N VAL A 206 -0.58 -2.39 -13.66
CA VAL A 206 0.10 -2.32 -14.97
C VAL A 206 1.39 -3.12 -14.97
N ALA A 207 2.11 -3.16 -13.85
CA ALA A 207 3.31 -3.95 -13.69
C ALA A 207 3.04 -5.46 -13.87
N PHE A 208 1.89 -5.99 -13.43
CA PHE A 208 1.53 -7.38 -13.74
C PHE A 208 1.28 -7.64 -15.22
N ALA A 209 0.70 -6.67 -15.94
CA ALA A 209 0.44 -6.79 -17.38
C ALA A 209 1.74 -6.91 -18.21
N THR A 210 2.89 -6.52 -17.65
CA THR A 210 4.19 -6.72 -18.31
C THR A 210 4.50 -8.21 -18.49
N LEU A 211 3.97 -9.10 -17.65
CA LEU A 211 4.14 -10.56 -17.80
C LEU A 211 3.43 -11.09 -19.05
N ILE A 212 2.26 -10.52 -19.38
CA ILE A 212 1.54 -10.86 -20.62
C ILE A 212 2.38 -10.44 -21.83
N VAL A 213 2.93 -9.21 -21.82
CA VAL A 213 3.84 -8.76 -22.89
C VAL A 213 5.08 -9.65 -22.95
N LEU A 214 5.69 -9.94 -21.81
CA LEU A 214 6.90 -10.75 -21.71
C LEU A 214 6.70 -12.15 -22.30
N SER A 215 5.56 -12.80 -22.05
CA SER A 215 5.23 -14.11 -22.62
C SER A 215 5.24 -14.17 -24.16
N ARG A 216 5.23 -13.01 -24.82
CA ARG A 216 5.22 -12.88 -26.28
C ARG A 216 6.60 -12.61 -26.88
N ILE A 217 7.59 -12.31 -26.04
CA ILE A 217 8.97 -12.01 -26.46
C ILE A 217 9.77 -13.33 -26.52
N PRO A 218 10.72 -13.48 -27.45
CA PRO A 218 11.64 -14.62 -27.45
C PRO A 218 12.29 -14.82 -26.06
N LYS A 219 12.34 -16.07 -25.58
CA LYS A 219 12.77 -16.45 -24.22
C LYS A 219 11.91 -15.92 -23.07
N GLY A 220 10.83 -15.20 -23.35
CA GLY A 220 9.97 -14.58 -22.35
C GLY A 220 9.35 -15.56 -21.36
N THR A 221 8.79 -16.67 -21.82
CA THR A 221 8.22 -17.70 -20.93
C THR A 221 9.28 -18.33 -20.03
N GLN A 222 10.51 -18.51 -20.52
CA GLN A 222 11.62 -19.01 -19.73
C GLN A 222 12.06 -17.98 -18.69
N ALA A 223 12.16 -16.70 -19.08
CA ALA A 223 12.44 -15.60 -18.16
C ALA A 223 11.37 -15.49 -17.06
N ILE A 224 10.07 -15.61 -17.40
CA ILE A 224 8.98 -15.66 -16.43
C ILE A 224 9.19 -16.83 -15.46
N THR A 225 9.48 -18.02 -15.98
CA THR A 225 9.70 -19.22 -15.16
C THR A 225 10.86 -19.01 -14.19
N VAL A 226 12.00 -18.52 -14.66
CA VAL A 226 13.20 -18.27 -13.82
C VAL A 226 12.93 -17.18 -12.80
N CYS A 227 12.46 -16.01 -13.23
CA CYS A 227 12.26 -14.84 -12.35
C CYS A 227 11.18 -15.09 -11.30
N LEU A 228 10.01 -15.60 -11.70
CA LEU A 228 8.89 -15.76 -10.78
C LEU A 228 9.09 -16.93 -9.83
N THR A 229 9.78 -17.99 -10.26
CA THR A 229 10.21 -19.05 -9.34
C THR A 229 11.21 -18.51 -8.32
N ALA A 230 12.20 -17.73 -8.76
CA ALA A 230 13.16 -17.09 -7.85
C ALA A 230 12.47 -16.17 -6.83
N ALA A 231 11.54 -15.32 -7.28
CA ALA A 231 10.76 -14.45 -6.41
C ALA A 231 9.88 -15.25 -5.43
N GLY A 232 9.16 -16.26 -5.93
CA GLY A 232 8.30 -17.11 -5.09
C GLY A 232 9.07 -17.87 -4.02
N VAL A 233 10.20 -18.48 -4.40
CA VAL A 233 11.09 -19.17 -3.45
C VAL A 233 11.72 -18.20 -2.48
N ALA A 234 12.17 -17.03 -2.92
CA ALA A 234 12.75 -16.03 -2.04
C ALA A 234 11.77 -15.55 -0.99
N LEU A 235 10.52 -15.25 -1.37
CA LEU A 235 9.46 -14.86 -0.45
C LEU A 235 9.07 -15.99 0.50
N LEU A 236 8.93 -17.21 -0.01
CA LEU A 236 8.66 -18.40 0.80
C LEU A 236 9.74 -18.59 1.87
N VAL A 237 11.01 -18.65 1.46
CA VAL A 237 12.14 -18.86 2.36
C VAL A 237 12.27 -17.72 3.35
N ALA A 238 12.14 -16.45 2.92
CA ALA A 238 12.18 -15.31 3.82
C ALA A 238 11.14 -15.44 4.94
N ARG A 239 9.89 -15.79 4.61
CA ARG A 239 8.81 -15.94 5.58
C ARG A 239 8.97 -17.17 6.49
N LEU A 240 9.51 -18.27 5.96
CA LEU A 240 9.85 -19.45 6.77
C LEU A 240 10.97 -19.13 7.77
N THR A 241 12.02 -18.47 7.32
CA THR A 241 13.14 -18.05 8.17
C THR A 241 12.66 -17.07 9.24
N ASP A 242 11.84 -16.07 8.88
CA ASP A 242 11.26 -15.14 9.87
C ASP A 242 10.40 -15.86 10.92
N ALA A 243 9.75 -16.98 10.58
CA ALA A 243 8.95 -17.78 11.52
C ALA A 243 9.81 -18.54 12.55
N VAL A 244 11.03 -18.93 12.18
CA VAL A 244 11.92 -19.77 12.99
C VAL A 244 12.98 -18.93 13.71
N ALA A 245 13.63 -18.02 13.00
CA ALA A 245 14.76 -17.23 13.45
C ALA A 245 14.65 -15.76 12.95
N PRO A 246 13.78 -14.93 13.56
CA PRO A 246 13.60 -13.52 13.18
C PRO A 246 14.77 -12.60 13.60
N TRP A 247 15.95 -13.16 13.89
CA TRP A 247 17.11 -12.43 14.41
C TRP A 247 18.28 -12.47 13.41
N PRO A 248 19.03 -11.36 13.25
CA PRO A 248 18.81 -10.03 13.82
C PRO A 248 17.64 -9.30 13.15
N ARG A 249 16.88 -8.52 13.92
CA ARG A 249 15.76 -7.73 13.40
C ARG A 249 16.27 -6.50 12.64
N LEU A 250 15.64 -6.17 11.52
CA LEU A 250 15.97 -4.96 10.77
C LEU A 250 15.40 -3.68 11.42
N ALA A 251 14.31 -3.82 12.16
CA ALA A 251 13.76 -2.80 13.04
C ALA A 251 12.93 -3.48 14.14
N PRO A 252 12.90 -2.98 15.39
CA PRO A 252 12.11 -3.57 16.47
C PRO A 252 10.61 -3.68 16.14
N GLN A 253 10.10 -2.72 15.36
CA GLN A 253 8.69 -2.55 15.02
C GLN A 253 8.24 -3.37 13.80
N VAL A 254 9.18 -3.94 13.03
CA VAL A 254 8.88 -4.74 11.84
C VAL A 254 9.09 -6.22 12.17
N PRO A 255 8.11 -7.10 11.92
CA PRO A 255 8.25 -8.55 12.16
C PRO A 255 9.07 -9.22 11.04
N ARG A 256 10.30 -8.74 10.80
CA ARG A 256 11.22 -9.16 9.73
C ARG A 256 12.64 -9.30 10.26
N GLY A 257 13.26 -10.45 10.02
CA GLY A 257 14.67 -10.67 10.27
C GLY A 257 15.51 -10.33 9.04
N ALA A 258 16.68 -9.73 9.24
CA ALA A 258 17.70 -9.56 8.20
C ALA A 258 18.09 -10.93 7.61
N THR A 259 18.14 -11.96 8.46
CA THR A 259 18.42 -13.34 8.07
C THR A 259 17.40 -13.86 7.06
N GLY A 260 16.10 -13.58 7.23
CA GLY A 260 15.07 -13.99 6.28
C GLY A 260 15.25 -13.34 4.91
N VAL A 261 15.57 -12.04 4.91
CA VAL A 261 15.84 -11.29 3.67
C VAL A 261 17.02 -11.87 2.90
N VAL A 262 18.17 -12.07 3.58
CA VAL A 262 19.39 -12.59 2.95
C VAL A 262 19.21 -14.04 2.51
N ALA A 263 18.68 -14.91 3.38
CA ALA A 263 18.46 -16.32 3.05
C ALA A 263 17.46 -16.47 1.90
N GLY A 264 16.37 -15.70 1.91
CA GLY A 264 15.40 -15.68 0.80
C GLY A 264 16.05 -15.31 -0.52
N ALA A 265 16.78 -14.19 -0.56
CA ALA A 265 17.46 -13.75 -1.78
C ALA A 265 18.49 -14.78 -2.28
N MET A 266 19.30 -15.36 -1.38
CA MET A 266 20.30 -16.37 -1.73
C MET A 266 19.67 -17.65 -2.28
N ILE A 267 18.65 -18.18 -1.62
CA ILE A 267 17.98 -19.42 -2.06
C ILE A 267 17.20 -19.19 -3.35
N GLY A 268 16.50 -18.06 -3.50
CA GLY A 268 15.84 -17.70 -4.76
C GLY A 268 16.83 -17.62 -5.93
N THR A 269 18.00 -17.00 -5.70
CA THR A 269 19.09 -16.91 -6.68
C THR A 269 19.65 -18.29 -7.04
N LEU A 270 19.89 -19.13 -6.04
CA LEU A 270 20.35 -20.51 -6.25
C LEU A 270 19.31 -21.30 -7.06
N THR A 271 18.03 -21.20 -6.73
CA THR A 271 16.95 -21.87 -7.46
C THR A 271 16.91 -21.42 -8.92
N SER A 272 17.06 -20.13 -9.21
CA SER A 272 17.14 -19.67 -10.60
C SER A 272 18.36 -20.20 -11.33
N ALA A 273 19.54 -20.29 -10.68
CA ALA A 273 20.74 -20.82 -11.29
C ALA A 273 20.58 -22.30 -11.67
N VAL A 274 20.00 -23.09 -10.75
CA VAL A 274 19.69 -24.51 -10.98
C VAL A 274 18.68 -24.66 -12.10
N LEU A 275 17.58 -23.91 -12.05
CA LEU A 275 16.52 -23.99 -13.08
C LEU A 275 17.05 -23.58 -14.46
N GLY A 276 17.84 -22.51 -14.52
CA GLY A 276 18.48 -22.04 -15.74
C GLY A 276 19.45 -23.04 -16.36
N SER A 277 20.07 -23.93 -15.58
CA SER A 277 20.91 -25.01 -16.11
C SER A 277 20.16 -26.02 -16.97
N TYR A 278 18.83 -26.10 -16.80
CA TYR A 278 17.96 -27.01 -17.55
C TYR A 278 17.15 -26.30 -18.64
N LEU A 279 17.22 -24.97 -18.74
CA LEU A 279 16.44 -24.18 -19.70
C LEU A 279 17.28 -23.75 -20.89
N VAL A 280 16.82 -24.11 -22.09
CA VAL A 280 17.48 -23.73 -23.35
C VAL A 280 17.53 -22.21 -23.47
N GLY A 281 18.71 -21.62 -23.71
CA GLY A 281 18.88 -20.17 -23.85
C GLY A 281 19.30 -19.47 -22.55
N PHE A 282 19.47 -20.22 -21.46
CA PHE A 282 20.11 -19.78 -20.23
C PHE A 282 21.39 -20.57 -19.95
N THR A 283 22.35 -19.87 -19.35
CA THR A 283 23.43 -20.49 -18.56
C THR A 283 23.11 -20.36 -17.07
N PRO A 284 23.66 -21.20 -16.19
CA PRO A 284 23.46 -21.08 -14.74
C PRO A 284 23.79 -19.67 -14.22
N THR A 285 24.86 -19.06 -14.73
CA THR A 285 25.27 -17.70 -14.36
C THR A 285 24.27 -16.65 -14.81
N SER A 286 23.81 -16.70 -16.07
CA SER A 286 22.81 -15.74 -16.56
C SER A 286 21.49 -15.86 -15.79
N ALA A 287 21.06 -17.08 -15.47
CA ALA A 287 19.86 -17.31 -14.70
C ALA A 287 20.00 -16.85 -13.25
N ALA A 288 21.18 -17.03 -12.64
CA ALA A 288 21.49 -16.49 -11.32
C ALA A 288 21.39 -14.95 -11.30
N LEU A 289 21.93 -14.26 -12.32
CA LEU A 289 21.89 -12.80 -12.42
C LEU A 289 20.47 -12.26 -12.58
N VAL A 290 19.68 -12.89 -13.45
CA VAL A 290 18.28 -12.50 -13.67
C VAL A 290 17.42 -12.84 -12.44
N GLY A 291 17.68 -13.99 -11.82
CA GLY A 291 16.97 -14.43 -10.63
C GLY A 291 17.30 -13.66 -9.37
N VAL A 292 18.55 -13.22 -9.16
CA VAL A 292 18.90 -12.36 -8.00
C VAL A 292 18.18 -11.03 -8.06
N VAL A 293 18.05 -10.43 -9.25
CA VAL A 293 17.29 -9.18 -9.44
C VAL A 293 15.82 -9.40 -9.07
N SER A 294 15.20 -10.48 -9.57
CA SER A 294 13.80 -10.81 -9.26
C SER A 294 13.59 -11.13 -7.78
N ALA A 295 14.47 -11.95 -7.19
CA ALA A 295 14.41 -12.33 -5.78
C ALA A 295 14.61 -11.12 -4.85
N ALA A 296 15.61 -10.28 -5.12
CA ALA A 296 15.88 -9.08 -4.34
C ALA A 296 14.73 -8.07 -4.45
N THR A 297 14.24 -7.78 -5.66
CA THR A 297 13.09 -6.87 -5.84
C THR A 297 11.84 -7.37 -5.12
N ALA A 298 11.55 -8.66 -5.21
CA ALA A 298 10.41 -9.25 -4.51
C ALA A 298 10.53 -9.12 -2.98
N VAL A 299 11.67 -9.51 -2.42
CA VAL A 299 11.92 -9.47 -0.97
C VAL A 299 11.93 -8.04 -0.44
N LEU A 300 12.52 -7.09 -1.18
CA LEU A 300 12.55 -5.68 -0.78
C LEU A 300 11.17 -5.03 -0.84
N ALA A 301 10.36 -5.33 -1.85
CA ALA A 301 8.98 -4.84 -1.92
C ALA A 301 8.12 -5.42 -0.77
N ASP A 302 8.26 -6.71 -0.50
CA ASP A 302 7.59 -7.38 0.61
C ASP A 302 8.03 -6.77 1.96
N LEU A 303 9.33 -6.47 2.13
CA LEU A 303 9.87 -5.77 3.30
C LEU A 303 9.33 -4.34 3.43
N ALA A 304 9.27 -3.58 2.34
CA ALA A 304 8.75 -2.21 2.31
C ALA A 304 7.29 -2.15 2.76
N VAL A 305 6.47 -3.12 2.41
CA VAL A 305 5.09 -3.25 2.94
C VAL A 305 5.10 -3.42 4.47
N GLY A 306 6.04 -4.20 5.01
CA GLY A 306 6.21 -4.36 6.45
C GLY A 306 6.58 -3.06 7.16
N TYR A 307 7.48 -2.27 6.58
CA TYR A 307 7.84 -0.95 7.10
C TYR A 307 6.69 0.06 6.99
N ALA A 308 5.96 0.06 5.87
CA ALA A 308 4.83 0.95 5.67
C ALA A 308 3.73 0.71 6.72
N GLU A 309 3.44 -0.55 7.03
CA GLU A 309 2.46 -0.87 8.09
C GLU A 309 2.98 -0.50 9.47
N ALA A 310 4.26 -0.78 9.78
CA ALA A 310 4.85 -0.36 11.05
C ALA A 310 4.78 1.16 11.23
N GLY A 311 5.07 1.93 10.17
CA GLY A 311 4.94 3.39 10.16
C GLY A 311 3.53 3.87 10.48
N ARG A 312 2.51 3.24 9.89
CA ARG A 312 1.10 3.56 10.16
C ARG A 312 0.67 3.25 11.58
N LEU A 313 1.13 2.12 12.13
CA LEU A 313 0.85 1.76 13.52
C LEU A 313 1.52 2.74 14.50
N MET A 314 2.74 3.18 14.22
CA MET A 314 3.43 4.20 15.01
C MET A 314 2.73 5.58 14.91
N ALA A 315 2.11 5.88 13.78
CA ALA A 315 1.27 7.08 13.60
C ALA A 315 -0.11 6.98 14.27
N GLY A 316 -0.42 5.89 14.99
CA GLY A 316 -1.69 5.70 15.68
C GLY A 316 -2.86 5.31 14.78
N GLU A 317 -2.61 4.90 13.53
CA GLU A 317 -3.67 4.44 12.64
C GLU A 317 -4.19 3.05 13.03
N PRO A 318 -5.49 2.78 12.84
CA PRO A 318 -6.05 1.47 13.13
C PRO A 318 -5.43 0.40 12.22
N PRO A 319 -5.20 -0.82 12.75
CA PRO A 319 -4.64 -1.91 11.96
C PRO A 319 -5.53 -2.27 10.77
N THR A 320 -4.90 -2.62 9.66
CA THR A 320 -5.60 -3.06 8.46
C THR A 320 -6.35 -4.36 8.67
N MET A 321 -7.38 -4.60 7.84
CA MET A 321 -8.09 -5.88 7.83
C MET A 321 -7.09 -7.03 7.64
N TRP A 322 -7.18 -8.04 8.50
CA TRP A 322 -6.14 -9.09 8.63
C TRP A 322 -5.78 -9.72 7.28
N VAL A 323 -6.74 -10.10 6.45
CA VAL A 323 -6.45 -10.75 5.15
C VAL A 323 -5.66 -9.83 4.21
N ALA A 324 -6.07 -8.56 4.10
CA ALA A 324 -5.46 -7.61 3.18
C ALA A 324 -3.98 -7.37 3.48
N ARG A 325 -3.63 -7.20 4.76
CA ARG A 325 -2.25 -6.95 5.22
C ARG A 325 -1.26 -8.03 4.81
N HIS A 326 -1.68 -9.29 4.91
CA HIS A 326 -0.79 -10.43 4.70
C HIS A 326 -0.62 -10.78 3.22
N MET A 327 -1.55 -10.34 2.37
CA MET A 327 -1.46 -10.51 0.92
C MET A 327 -0.64 -9.42 0.23
N GLN A 328 -0.63 -8.18 0.77
CA GLN A 328 0.06 -7.03 0.15
C GLN A 328 1.54 -7.28 -0.11
N GLY A 329 2.24 -7.92 0.83
CA GLY A 329 3.67 -8.16 0.77
C GLY A 329 4.06 -9.01 -0.45
N PRO A 330 3.59 -10.27 -0.54
CA PRO A 330 3.86 -11.11 -1.71
C PRO A 330 3.31 -10.52 -3.02
N LEU A 331 2.11 -9.94 -3.01
CA LEU A 331 1.53 -9.31 -4.20
C LEU A 331 2.39 -8.12 -4.69
N GLY A 332 2.87 -7.27 -3.79
CA GLY A 332 3.83 -6.21 -4.09
C GLY A 332 5.17 -6.75 -4.59
N GLY A 333 5.64 -7.84 -4.00
CA GLY A 333 6.84 -8.55 -4.42
C GLY A 333 6.78 -9.01 -5.88
N PHE A 334 5.71 -9.73 -6.25
CA PHE A 334 5.51 -10.17 -7.62
C PHE A 334 5.23 -9.01 -8.59
N ALA A 335 4.50 -7.98 -8.15
CA ALA A 335 4.25 -6.80 -8.96
C ALA A 335 5.55 -6.07 -9.33
N LEU A 336 6.54 -5.99 -8.43
CA LEU A 336 7.82 -5.37 -8.72
C LEU A 336 8.77 -6.30 -9.50
N ALA A 337 8.70 -7.61 -9.24
CA ALA A 337 9.47 -8.62 -9.96
C ALA A 337 9.07 -8.73 -11.45
N ALA A 338 7.80 -8.49 -11.79
CA ALA A 338 7.29 -8.57 -13.16
C ALA A 338 7.98 -7.62 -14.17
N PRO A 339 8.04 -6.29 -13.97
CA PRO A 339 8.76 -5.37 -14.85
C PRO A 339 10.27 -5.59 -14.78
N ALA A 340 10.82 -6.02 -13.63
CA ALA A 340 12.23 -6.38 -13.51
C ALA A 340 12.58 -7.58 -14.40
N ALA A 341 11.74 -8.62 -14.40
CA ALA A 341 11.87 -9.78 -15.29
C ALA A 341 11.81 -9.37 -16.77
N TYR A 342 10.90 -8.46 -17.13
CA TYR A 342 10.83 -7.91 -18.49
C TYR A 342 12.12 -7.19 -18.87
N ALA A 343 12.61 -6.30 -18.00
CA ALA A 343 13.82 -5.53 -18.25
C ALA A 343 15.04 -6.45 -18.40
N MET A 344 15.19 -7.44 -17.52
CA MET A 344 16.26 -8.43 -17.62
C MET A 344 16.16 -9.26 -18.92
N CYS A 345 14.96 -9.66 -19.33
CA CYS A 345 14.79 -10.41 -20.56
C CYS A 345 15.15 -9.60 -21.81
N VAL A 346 14.82 -8.31 -21.85
CA VAL A 346 15.05 -7.48 -23.05
C VAL A 346 16.48 -6.93 -23.10
N LEU A 347 17.09 -6.63 -21.94
CA LEU A 347 18.39 -5.96 -21.87
C LEU A 347 19.56 -6.94 -21.73
N PHE A 348 19.32 -8.16 -21.26
CA PHE A 348 20.39 -9.09 -20.86
C PHE A 348 20.34 -10.47 -21.54
N LEU A 349 19.19 -10.91 -22.07
CA LEU A 349 19.00 -12.25 -22.66
C LEU A 349 18.82 -12.23 -24.17
#